data_AF-A0AAW0WBK1-F1
#
_entry.id   AF-A0AAW0WBK1-F1
#
_cell.length_a   1.000
_cell.length_b   1.000
_cell.length_c   1.000
_cell.angle_alpha   90.00
_cell.angle_beta   90.00
_cell.angle_gamma   90.00
#
_symmetry.space_group_name_H-M   'P 1'
#
loop_
_entity.id
_entity.type
_entity.pdbx_description
1 polymer ?
#
loop_
_entity_poly.entity_id
_entity_poly.type
_entity_poly.pdbx_seq_one_letter_code
_entity_poly.pdbx_strand_id
1 'polypeptide(L)'
;GKYVFIGVDVATNYYIRQLATQEACRVKELPGKYLMGGVAIGLQHNSPFRRIFDHSLQRMREVGLLNRLALTWLKTERSCTPGNTVSASMLELSAMFILLIMGLAASLLVLAAELTISRSTTRNPTNKMT
;
A
#
# COMPACT_ATOMS: atom_id res chain seq x y z
N GLY A 1 6.24 7.93 -8.63
CA GLY A 1 7.70 7.80 -8.44
C GLY A 1 8.25 6.96 -9.58
N LYS A 2 9.33 7.41 -10.24
CA LYS A 2 9.90 6.82 -11.47
C LYS A 2 11.32 6.27 -11.28
N TYR A 3 11.70 5.94 -10.05
CA TYR A 3 13.05 5.47 -9.72
C TYR A 3 12.98 4.12 -9.01
N VAL A 4 13.96 3.27 -9.31
CA VAL A 4 14.17 1.96 -8.69
C VAL A 4 15.62 1.92 -8.25
N PHE A 5 15.86 1.38 -7.06
CA PHE A 5 17.21 1.17 -6.53
C PHE A 5 17.46 -0.32 -6.40
N ILE A 6 18.69 -0.73 -6.68
CA ILE A 6 19.15 -2.10 -6.50
C ILE A 6 20.18 -2.07 -5.38
N GLY A 7 19.99 -2.91 -4.38
CA GLY A 7 20.86 -2.96 -3.21
C GLY A 7 20.79 -4.31 -2.51
N VAL A 8 21.69 -4.49 -1.56
CA VAL A 8 21.72 -5.70 -0.72
C VAL A 8 20.59 -5.60 0.30
N ASP A 9 19.67 -6.56 0.27
CA ASP A 9 18.48 -6.66 1.12
C ASP A 9 18.70 -6.18 2.57
N VAL A 10 19.68 -6.79 3.27
CA VAL A 10 19.94 -6.48 4.68
C VAL A 10 20.38 -5.03 4.93
N ALA A 11 21.22 -4.47 4.05
CA ALA A 11 21.73 -3.11 4.20
C ALA A 11 20.66 -2.09 3.81
N THR A 12 20.00 -2.32 2.68
CA THR A 12 18.94 -1.45 2.19
C THR A 12 17.78 -1.38 3.17
N ASN A 13 17.34 -2.51 3.73
CA ASN A 13 16.29 -2.55 4.73
C ASN A 13 16.69 -1.81 6.03
N TYR A 14 17.96 -1.94 6.44
CA TYR A 14 18.50 -1.17 7.58
C TYR A 14 18.42 0.35 7.35
N TYR A 15 18.86 0.84 6.19
CA TYR A 15 18.80 2.27 5.86
C TYR A 15 17.37 2.77 5.72
N ILE A 16 16.48 2.02 5.04
CA ILE A 16 15.06 2.38 4.89
C ILE A 16 14.40 2.53 6.26
N ARG A 17 14.77 1.69 7.24
CA ARG A 17 14.27 1.82 8.61
C ARG A 17 14.77 3.05 9.33
N GLN A 18 15.89 3.65 8.95
CA GLN A 18 16.35 4.88 9.59
C GLN A 18 15.59 6.12 9.09
N LEU A 19 14.85 6.02 7.98
CA LEU A 19 14.03 7.12 7.47
C LEU A 19 12.77 7.36 8.32
N ALA A 20 12.17 8.54 8.12
CA ALA A 20 10.85 8.85 8.67
C ALA A 20 9.81 7.82 8.21
N THR A 21 8.84 7.52 9.08
CA THR A 21 7.84 6.45 8.89
C THR A 21 7.09 6.56 7.56
N GLN A 22 6.69 7.77 7.16
CA GLN A 22 5.96 8.00 5.91
C GLN A 22 6.79 7.67 4.66
N GLU A 23 8.08 8.00 4.68
CA GLU A 23 8.99 7.75 3.56
C GLU A 23 9.39 6.28 3.48
N ALA A 24 9.63 5.65 4.64
CA ALA A 24 9.94 4.23 4.72
C ALA A 24 8.81 3.35 4.18
N CYS A 25 7.55 3.66 4.50
CA CYS A 25 6.39 2.90 4.03
C CYS A 25 6.03 3.15 2.56
N ARG A 26 6.56 4.21 1.94
CA ARG A 26 6.40 4.47 0.51
C ARG A 26 7.29 3.55 -0.34
N VAL A 27 8.42 3.12 0.21
CA VAL A 27 9.32 2.17 -0.44
C VAL A 27 8.73 0.77 -0.30
N LYS A 28 8.51 0.10 -1.44
CA LYS A 28 8.06 -1.29 -1.47
C LYS A 28 9.17 -2.17 -2.01
N GLU A 29 9.46 -3.23 -1.27
CA GLU A 29 10.35 -4.28 -1.74
C GLU A 29 9.62 -5.09 -2.83
N LEU A 30 10.32 -5.35 -3.93
CA LEU A 30 9.82 -6.19 -5.02
C LEU A 30 9.87 -7.66 -4.59
N PRO A 31 8.84 -8.47 -4.86
CA PRO A 31 8.84 -9.87 -4.49
C PRO A 31 9.88 -10.64 -5.32
N GLY A 32 10.98 -11.05 -4.68
CA GLY A 32 11.98 -11.91 -5.30
C GLY A 32 13.40 -11.68 -4.76
N LYS A 33 14.16 -12.77 -4.61
CA LYS A 33 15.61 -12.70 -4.37
C LYS A 33 16.33 -12.81 -5.71
N TYR A 34 16.68 -11.66 -6.28
CA TYR A 34 17.36 -11.59 -7.58
C TYR A 34 18.87 -11.86 -7.48
N LEU A 35 19.46 -11.60 -6.31
CA LEU A 35 20.87 -11.85 -6.04
C LEU A 35 20.97 -12.81 -4.84
N MET A 36 21.48 -14.01 -5.10
CA MET A 36 21.87 -14.93 -4.04
C MET A 36 23.30 -14.62 -3.60
N GLY A 37 23.43 -14.12 -2.39
CA GLY A 37 24.72 -13.80 -1.78
C GLY A 37 24.68 -14.07 -0.29
N GLY A 38 25.84 -14.42 0.26
CA GLY A 38 26.04 -14.64 1.69
C GLY A 38 27.24 -13.85 2.20
N VAL A 39 27.20 -13.47 3.47
CA VAL A 39 28.35 -12.87 4.16
C VAL A 39 29.21 -14.01 4.70
N ALA A 40 30.52 -13.94 4.45
CA ALA A 40 31.50 -14.89 4.94
C ALA A 40 32.66 -14.16 5.62
N ILE A 41 33.35 -14.86 6.53
CA ILE A 41 34.54 -14.35 7.20
C ILE A 41 35.75 -14.70 6.32
N GLY A 42 36.49 -13.68 5.86
CA GLY A 42 37.72 -13.87 5.10
C GLY A 42 38.90 -14.13 6.02
N LEU A 43 39.67 -15.19 5.76
CA LEU A 43 40.95 -15.48 6.42
C LEU A 43 42.08 -15.53 5.40
N GLN A 44 43.31 -15.28 5.86
CA GLN A 44 44.51 -15.42 5.03
C GLN A 44 44.59 -16.84 4.43
N HIS A 45 45.04 -16.92 3.18
CA HIS A 45 45.26 -18.19 2.49
C HIS A 45 46.18 -19.09 3.33
N ASN A 46 45.78 -20.35 3.54
CA ASN A 46 46.46 -21.35 4.37
C ASN A 46 46.59 -21.00 5.88
N SER A 47 45.71 -20.15 6.42
CA SER A 47 45.66 -19.91 7.86
C SER A 47 45.29 -21.19 8.63
N PRO A 48 46.04 -21.57 9.70
CA PRO A 48 45.71 -22.72 10.52
C PRO A 48 44.38 -22.56 11.27
N PHE A 49 43.88 -21.32 11.42
CA PHE A 49 42.65 -21.02 12.14
C PHE A 49 41.37 -21.27 11.33
N ARG A 50 41.47 -21.50 10.02
CA ARG A 50 40.30 -21.66 9.13
C ARG A 50 39.32 -22.72 9.64
N ARG A 51 39.83 -23.90 10.03
CA ARG A 51 38.99 -24.99 10.55
C ARG A 51 38.27 -24.63 11.86
N ILE A 52 38.93 -23.85 12.71
CA ILE A 52 38.36 -23.42 14.00
C ILE A 52 37.22 -22.42 13.76
N PHE A 53 37.42 -21.45 12.86
CA PHE A 53 36.38 -20.48 12.50
C PHE A 53 35.21 -21.15 11.78
N ASP A 54 35.46 -22.06 10.83
CA ASP A 54 34.41 -22.78 10.12
C ASP A 54 33.56 -23.62 11.09
N HIS A 55 34.20 -24.40 11.97
CA HIS A 55 33.50 -25.22 12.96
C HIS A 55 32.72 -24.39 13.98
N SER A 56 33.31 -23.30 14.49
CA SER A 56 32.62 -22.42 15.44
C SER A 56 31.43 -21.69 14.80
N LEU A 57 31.56 -21.24 13.55
CA LEU A 57 30.47 -20.59 12.82
C LEU A 57 29.32 -21.56 12.55
N GLN A 58 29.64 -22.80 12.19
CA GLN A 58 28.63 -23.84 11.99
C GLN A 58 27.90 -24.16 13.30
N ARG A 59 28.64 -24.32 14.41
CA ARG A 59 28.03 -24.52 15.73
C ARG A 59 27.15 -23.34 16.15
N MET A 60 27.58 -22.09 15.91
CA MET A 60 26.79 -20.89 16.18
C MET A 60 25.48 -20.83 15.36
N ARG A 61 25.50 -21.39 14.14
CA ARG A 61 24.30 -21.54 13.30
C ARG A 61 23.37 -22.61 13.84
N GLU A 62 23.90 -23.77 14.21
CA GLU A 62 23.13 -24.91 14.73
C GLU A 62 22.41 -24.57 16.03
N VAL A 63 23.06 -23.86 16.95
CA VAL A 63 22.43 -23.40 18.21
C VAL A 63 21.50 -22.20 18.00
N GLY A 64 21.41 -21.66 16.78
CA GLY A 64 20.55 -20.52 16.45
C GLY A 64 21.06 -19.17 17.00
N LEU A 65 22.30 -19.07 17.48
CA LEU A 65 22.86 -17.82 17.99
C LEU A 65 22.87 -16.73 16.93
N LEU A 66 23.21 -17.09 15.68
CA LEU A 66 23.16 -16.18 14.54
C LEU A 66 21.74 -15.67 14.26
N ASN A 67 20.73 -16.53 14.42
CA ASN A 67 19.34 -16.12 14.25
C ASN A 67 18.94 -15.14 15.35
N ARG A 68 19.30 -15.41 16.60
CA ARG A 68 19.05 -14.50 17.72
C ARG A 68 19.70 -13.13 17.50
N LEU A 69 20.96 -13.11 17.09
CA LEU A 69 21.67 -11.87 16.73
C LEU A 69 20.95 -11.12 15.62
N ALA A 70 20.53 -11.81 14.56
CA ALA A 70 19.76 -11.21 13.48
C ALA A 70 18.44 -10.62 13.99
N LEU A 71 17.72 -11.32 14.86
CA LEU A 71 16.48 -10.80 15.44
C LEU A 71 16.71 -9.58 16.32
N THR A 72 17.75 -9.59 17.16
CA THR A 72 18.03 -8.48 18.08
C THR A 72 18.50 -7.22 17.35
N TRP A 73 19.33 -7.38 16.31
CA TRP A 73 19.95 -6.23 15.63
C TRP A 73 19.24 -5.81 14.33
N LEU A 74 18.61 -6.75 13.62
CA LEU A 74 17.93 -6.48 12.34
C LEU A 74 16.39 -6.54 12.47
N LYS A 75 15.82 -7.25 13.44
CA LYS A 75 14.36 -7.40 13.59
C LYS A 75 13.76 -6.44 14.62
N THR A 76 13.61 -5.20 14.20
CA THR A 76 12.45 -4.37 14.59
C THR A 76 11.64 -4.12 13.34
N GLU A 77 10.78 -5.06 12.97
CA GLU A 77 9.76 -4.83 11.94
C GLU A 77 8.94 -3.62 12.41
N ARG A 78 9.21 -2.45 11.83
CA ARG A 78 8.21 -1.40 11.88
C ARG A 78 7.08 -1.92 11.01
N SER A 79 6.02 -2.37 11.65
CA SER A 79 4.74 -2.55 11.00
C SER A 79 4.35 -1.17 10.48
N CYS A 80 4.73 -0.90 9.22
CA CYS A 80 3.99 0.03 8.40
C CYS A 80 2.58 -0.54 8.44
N THR A 81 1.72 -0.03 9.30
CA THR A 81 0.34 -0.45 9.35
C THR A 81 -0.15 -0.26 7.94
N PRO A 82 -0.37 -1.34 7.17
CA PRO A 82 -1.02 -1.12 5.90
C PRO A 82 -2.35 -0.51 6.33
N GLY A 83 -2.66 0.68 5.83
CA GLY A 83 -4.02 1.19 5.86
C GLY A 83 -4.89 0.28 4.98
N ASN A 84 -4.94 -1.01 5.31
CA ASN A 84 -5.75 -2.07 4.75
C ASN A 84 -7.09 -2.12 5.45
N THR A 85 -7.42 -1.10 6.25
CA THR A 85 -8.78 -0.59 6.12
C THR A 85 -8.86 -0.08 4.69
N VAL A 86 -9.44 -0.90 3.81
CA VAL A 86 -10.07 -0.45 2.57
C VAL A 86 -11.19 0.50 3.02
N SER A 87 -10.80 1.65 3.56
CA SER A 87 -11.68 2.77 3.78
C SER A 87 -11.98 3.19 2.37
N ALA A 88 -13.14 2.74 1.87
CA ALA A 88 -13.69 3.16 0.59
C ALA A 88 -13.33 4.63 0.43
N SER A 89 -12.44 4.91 -0.53
CA SER A 89 -11.85 6.24 -0.62
C SER A 89 -13.03 7.21 -0.74
N MET A 90 -13.05 8.32 -0.02
CA MET A 90 -14.16 9.30 -0.12
C MET A 90 -14.45 9.68 -1.58
N LEU A 91 -13.43 9.55 -2.44
CA LEU A 91 -13.51 9.66 -3.89
C LEU A 91 -14.48 8.65 -4.55
N GLU A 92 -14.48 7.38 -4.14
CA GLU A 92 -15.34 6.34 -4.70
C GLU A 92 -16.82 6.57 -4.33
N LEU A 93 -17.07 7.04 -3.10
CA LEU A 93 -18.42 7.38 -2.63
C LEU A 93 -18.96 8.64 -3.33
N SER A 94 -18.08 9.58 -3.70
CA SER A 94 -18.48 10.83 -4.35
C SER A 94 -19.24 10.61 -5.67
N ALA A 95 -18.86 9.59 -6.44
CA ALA A 95 -19.53 9.27 -7.70
C ALA A 95 -20.99 8.85 -7.50
N MET A 96 -21.27 8.09 -6.44
CA MET A 96 -22.64 7.66 -6.10
C MET A 96 -23.51 8.85 -5.68
N PHE A 97 -22.97 9.76 -4.87
CA PHE A 97 -23.70 10.97 -4.46
C PHE A 97 -23.98 11.92 -5.63
N ILE A 98 -23.03 12.09 -6.55
CA ILE A 98 -23.23 12.92 -7.76
C ILE A 98 -24.36 12.34 -8.63
N LEU A 99 -24.37 11.03 -8.85
CA LEU A 99 -25.44 10.37 -9.61
C LEU A 99 -26.81 10.54 -8.94
N LEU A 100 -26.88 10.43 -7.61
CA LEU A 100 -28.12 10.65 -6.86
C LEU A 100 -28.64 12.08 -6.99
N ILE A 101 -27.76 13.08 -6.87
CA ILE A 101 -28.13 14.50 -7.01
C ILE A 101 -28.65 14.78 -8.42
N MET A 102 -27.99 14.24 -9.45
CA MET A 102 -28.42 14.37 -10.84
C MET A 102 -29.79 13.73 -11.09
N GLY A 103 -30.02 12.53 -10.53
CA GLY A 103 -31.33 11.87 -10.63
C GLY A 103 -32.45 12.64 -9.93
N LEU A 104 -32.16 13.21 -8.75
CA LEU A 104 -33.12 14.03 -8.00
C LEU A 104 -33.49 15.31 -8.77
N ALA A 105 -32.49 15.99 -9.34
CA ALA A 105 -32.69 17.17 -10.17
C ALA A 105 -33.53 16.86 -11.42
N ALA A 106 -33.24 15.76 -12.11
CA ALA A 106 -34.02 15.33 -13.28
C ALA A 106 -35.49 15.05 -12.93
N SER A 107 -35.74 14.36 -11.82
CA SER A 107 -37.11 14.08 -11.34
C SER A 107 -37.88 15.37 -11.03
N LEU A 108 -37.25 16.33 -10.34
CA LEU A 108 -37.86 17.63 -10.05
C LEU A 108 -38.18 18.43 -11.31
N LEU A 109 -37.32 18.36 -12.34
CA LEU A 109 -37.57 19.02 -13.63
C LEU A 109 -38.78 18.42 -14.35
N VAL A 110 -38.90 17.09 -14.36
CA VAL A 110 -40.06 16.39 -14.96
C VAL A 110 -41.34 16.78 -14.22
N LEU A 111 -41.32 16.76 -12.89
CA LEU A 111 -42.48 17.16 -12.07
C LEU A 111 -42.88 18.63 -12.31
N ALA A 112 -41.89 19.52 -12.40
CA ALA A 112 -42.14 20.93 -12.72
C ALA A 112 -42.78 21.08 -14.10
N ALA A 113 -42.28 20.39 -15.11
CA ALA A 113 -42.84 20.40 -16.46
C ALA A 113 -44.31 19.93 -16.45
N GLU A 114 -44.61 18.81 -15.80
CA GLU A 114 -45.97 18.30 -15.66
C GLU A 114 -46.91 19.29 -14.97
N LEU A 115 -46.47 19.90 -13.87
CA LEU A 115 -47.26 20.90 -13.14
C LEU A 115 -47.52 22.16 -13.99
N THR A 116 -46.57 22.56 -14.83
CA THR A 116 -46.73 23.75 -15.68
C THR A 116 -47.72 23.46 -16.82
N ILE A 117 -47.65 22.27 -17.43
CA ILE A 117 -48.58 21.81 -18.47
C ILE A 117 -49.99 21.62 -17.91
N SER A 118 -50.12 20.97 -16.75
CA SER A 118 -51.40 20.73 -16.08
C SER A 118 -52.05 22.04 -15.64
N ARG A 119 -51.28 22.98 -15.08
CA ARG A 119 -51.76 24.33 -14.75
C ARG A 119 -52.17 25.11 -15.99
N SER A 120 -51.43 25.03 -17.10
CA SER A 120 -51.79 25.69 -18.35
C SER A 120 -53.10 25.14 -18.94
N THR A 121 -53.30 23.82 -18.87
CA THR A 121 -54.52 23.15 -19.31
C THR A 121 -55.73 23.51 -18.44
N THR A 122 -55.57 23.59 -17.12
CA THR A 122 -56.65 23.98 -16.20
C THR A 122 -56.93 25.49 -16.18
N ARG A 123 -55.95 26.34 -16.50
CA ARG A 123 -56.17 27.79 -16.73
C ARG A 123 -56.85 28.12 -18.05
N ASN A 124 -57.03 27.15 -18.95
CA ASN A 124 -57.72 27.34 -20.23
C ASN A 124 -59.08 26.63 -20.28
N PRO A 125 -60.08 27.02 -19.46
CA PRO A 125 -61.44 26.47 -19.53
C PRO A 125 -62.28 27.17 -20.63
N THR A 126 -61.76 27.36 -21.84
CA THR A 126 -62.52 28.01 -22.93
C THR A 126 -62.48 27.26 -24.27
N ASN A 127 -62.12 25.97 -24.32
CA ASN A 127 -62.31 25.15 -25.52
C ASN A 127 -62.55 23.66 -25.19
N LYS A 128 -63.53 23.38 -24.32
CA LYS A 128 -64.19 22.06 -24.28
C LYS A 128 -65.71 22.24 -24.34
N MET A 129 -66.20 22.71 -25.48
CA MET A 129 -67.58 22.49 -25.91
C MET A 129 -67.63 22.70 -27.42
N THR A 130 -67.29 21.65 -28.17
CA THR A 130 -67.81 21.32 -29.51
C THR A 130 -67.37 19.91 -29.84
#